data_AF-W1RVD9-F1
#
_entry.id   AF-W1RVD9-F1
#
_cell.length_a   1.000
_cell.length_b   1.000
_cell.length_c   1.000
_cell.angle_alpha   90.00
_cell.angle_beta   90.00
_cell.angle_gamma   90.00
#
_symmetry.space_group_name_H-M   'P 1'
#
loop_
_entity.id
_entity.type
_entity.pdbx_description
1 polymer ?
#
loop_
_entity_poly.entity_id
_entity_poly.type
_entity_poly.pdbx_seq_one_letter_code
_entity_poly.pdbx_strand_id
1 'polypeptide(L)'
;MPTVADPNALDKSVKAIEGIGLNYGVNDSMMKGLGRPGLALISQATMGSKSFEQGEVVLAVGGRQLGCRVILLSEPTVNITDAISTQLSRADWKPVPSMTAMRGAIERRAFFRRDGKGNPYLMNLMTITSPAPDSKLRMFTTTIRIPSGVQLPEGL
;
A
#
# COMPACT_ATOMS: atom_id res chain seq x y z
N MET A 1 0.71 -19.28 -26.07
CA MET A 1 1.93 -19.77 -25.41
C MET A 1 1.98 -19.16 -24.02
N PRO A 2 2.03 -19.94 -22.93
CA PRO A 2 2.11 -19.39 -21.59
C PRO A 2 3.52 -18.80 -21.40
N THR A 3 3.58 -17.53 -21.02
CA THR A 3 4.82 -16.83 -20.68
C THR A 3 5.50 -17.57 -19.53
N VAL A 4 6.68 -18.11 -19.78
CA VAL A 4 7.53 -18.74 -18.76
C VAL A 4 7.82 -17.68 -17.70
N ALA A 5 7.36 -17.91 -16.47
CA ALA A 5 7.66 -17.04 -15.33
C ALA A 5 9.19 -16.94 -15.19
N ASP A 6 9.72 -15.72 -15.13
CA ASP A 6 11.15 -15.47 -14.91
C ASP A 6 11.62 -16.28 -13.69
N PRO A 7 12.53 -17.26 -13.85
CA PRO A 7 12.95 -18.13 -12.76
C PRO A 7 13.61 -17.37 -11.61
N ASN A 8 14.06 -16.13 -11.86
CA ASN A 8 14.68 -15.25 -10.85
C ASN A 8 13.69 -14.22 -10.28
N ALA A 9 12.40 -14.29 -10.60
CA ALA A 9 11.41 -13.32 -10.13
C ALA A 9 11.27 -13.33 -8.60
N LEU A 10 11.39 -14.51 -7.98
CA LEU A 10 11.33 -14.66 -6.52
C LEU A 10 12.53 -13.99 -5.84
N ASP A 11 13.75 -14.31 -6.26
CA ASP A 11 14.99 -13.73 -5.71
C ASP A 11 15.05 -12.21 -5.88
N LYS A 12 14.58 -11.69 -7.03
CA LYS A 12 14.47 -10.24 -7.25
C LYS A 12 13.48 -9.60 -6.27
N SER A 13 12.38 -10.27 -5.98
CA SER A 13 11.35 -9.79 -5.06
C SER A 13 11.81 -9.83 -3.60
N VAL A 14 12.50 -10.91 -3.20
CA VAL A 14 13.14 -11.03 -1.88
C VAL A 14 14.15 -9.90 -1.66
N LYS A 15 15.09 -9.70 -2.60
CA LYS A 15 16.08 -8.63 -2.51
C LYS A 15 15.48 -7.22 -2.49
N ALA A 16 14.39 -7.00 -3.22
CA ALA A 16 13.70 -5.71 -3.22
C ALA A 16 13.04 -5.42 -1.86
N ILE A 17 12.46 -6.44 -1.23
CA ILE A 17 11.83 -6.33 0.10
C ILE A 17 12.88 -6.14 1.20
N GLU A 18 13.95 -6.92 1.18
CA GLU A 18 15.05 -6.81 2.13
C GLU A 18 15.81 -5.50 1.97
N GLY A 19 15.97 -5.01 0.74
CA GLY A 19 16.65 -3.75 0.42
C GLY A 19 15.95 -2.50 0.96
N ILE A 20 14.68 -2.59 1.33
CA ILE A 20 13.94 -1.51 2.03
C ILE A 20 13.80 -1.77 3.54
N GLY A 21 14.54 -2.76 4.07
CA GLY A 21 14.66 -3.05 5.49
C GLY A 21 13.47 -3.83 6.09
N LEU A 22 12.73 -4.57 5.28
CA LEU A 22 11.64 -5.48 5.67
C LEU A 22 12.08 -6.93 5.58
N ASN A 23 11.43 -7.81 6.36
CA ASN A 23 11.60 -9.26 6.24
C ASN A 23 10.75 -9.79 5.09
N TYR A 24 11.29 -10.69 4.26
CA TYR A 24 10.47 -11.38 3.26
C TYR A 24 9.43 -12.29 3.94
N GLY A 25 8.19 -12.23 3.46
CA GLY A 25 7.04 -12.94 4.03
C GLY A 25 6.35 -12.20 5.18
N VAL A 26 5.37 -12.88 5.77
CA VAL A 26 4.56 -12.41 6.90
C VAL A 26 4.44 -13.58 7.87
N ASN A 27 4.61 -13.32 9.17
CA ASN A 27 4.51 -14.38 10.18
C ASN A 27 3.04 -14.70 10.53
N ASP A 28 2.80 -15.83 11.19
CA ASP A 28 1.45 -16.30 11.50
C ASP A 28 0.66 -15.33 12.41
N SER A 29 1.33 -14.61 13.31
CA SER A 29 0.67 -13.63 14.18
C SER A 29 0.16 -12.42 13.40
N MET A 30 0.96 -11.89 12.46
CA MET A 30 0.56 -10.82 11.55
C MET A 30 -0.54 -11.27 10.59
N MET A 31 -0.48 -12.51 10.09
CA MET A 31 -1.53 -13.09 9.24
C MET A 31 -2.85 -13.21 9.98
N LYS A 32 -2.82 -13.60 11.27
CA LYS A 32 -4.00 -13.53 12.14
C LYS A 32 -4.45 -12.09 12.38
N GLY A 33 -3.51 -11.17 12.58
CA GLY A 33 -3.76 -9.73 12.78
C GLY A 33 -4.45 -9.05 11.59
N LEU A 34 -4.13 -9.45 10.35
CA LEU A 34 -4.80 -8.96 9.14
C LEU A 34 -6.30 -9.24 9.10
N GLY A 35 -6.74 -10.34 9.74
CA GLY A 35 -8.10 -10.82 9.65
C GLY A 35 -8.56 -11.15 8.23
N ARG A 36 -9.81 -11.58 8.07
CA ARG A 36 -10.37 -11.94 6.76
C ARG A 36 -10.30 -10.81 5.72
N PRO A 37 -10.60 -9.53 6.05
CA PRO A 37 -10.50 -8.44 5.10
C PRO A 37 -9.07 -8.18 4.61
N GLY A 38 -8.09 -8.21 5.51
CA GLY A 38 -6.68 -8.04 5.16
C GLY A 38 -6.19 -9.15 4.24
N LEU A 39 -6.50 -10.41 4.58
CA LEU A 39 -6.13 -11.59 3.77
C LEU A 39 -6.68 -11.52 2.34
N ALA A 40 -7.91 -11.04 2.16
CA ALA A 40 -8.49 -10.86 0.82
C ALA A 40 -7.73 -9.83 -0.03
N LEU A 41 -7.18 -8.79 0.59
CA LEU A 41 -6.42 -7.71 -0.08
C LEU A 41 -5.02 -8.15 -0.53
N ILE A 42 -4.39 -9.06 0.21
CA ILE A 42 -3.00 -9.49 -0.03
C ILE A 42 -2.89 -10.85 -0.71
N SER A 43 -4.01 -11.51 -1.01
CA SER A 43 -4.02 -12.81 -1.67
C SER A 43 -3.17 -12.78 -2.95
N GLN A 44 -2.26 -13.75 -3.08
CA GLN A 44 -1.32 -13.91 -4.21
C GLN A 44 -0.24 -12.81 -4.32
N ALA A 45 -0.12 -11.92 -3.33
CA ALA A 45 0.93 -10.91 -3.33
C ALA A 45 2.27 -11.48 -2.87
N THR A 46 3.36 -10.91 -3.37
CA THR A 46 4.67 -11.06 -2.75
C THR A 46 4.72 -10.14 -1.53
N MET A 47 5.01 -10.67 -0.36
CA MET A 47 4.87 -9.92 0.89
C MET A 47 6.20 -9.70 1.58
N GLY A 48 6.31 -8.57 2.28
CA GLY A 48 7.35 -8.31 3.26
C GLY A 48 6.75 -7.67 4.50
N SER A 49 7.38 -7.84 5.65
CA SER A 49 6.82 -7.34 6.91
C SER A 49 7.88 -6.92 7.92
N LYS A 50 7.47 -6.10 8.88
CA LYS A 50 8.30 -5.69 10.01
C LYS A 50 7.43 -5.30 11.20
N SER A 51 7.79 -5.78 12.39
CA SER A 51 7.22 -5.32 13.65
C SER A 51 8.02 -4.13 14.18
N PHE A 52 7.31 -3.16 14.75
CA PHE A 52 7.82 -2.02 15.49
C PHE A 52 7.15 -2.02 16.87
N GLU A 53 7.68 -1.25 17.83
CA GLU A 53 7.09 -1.14 19.18
C GLU A 53 5.63 -0.68 19.16
N GLN A 54 5.23 0.07 18.13
CA GLN A 54 3.92 0.70 18.00
C GLN A 54 2.99 -0.03 17.03
N GLY A 55 3.43 -1.14 16.41
CA GLY A 55 2.63 -1.78 15.37
C GLY A 55 3.37 -2.68 14.40
N GLU A 56 2.61 -3.35 13.54
CA GLU A 56 3.15 -4.20 12.48
C GLU A 56 2.88 -3.59 11.10
N VAL A 57 3.88 -3.67 10.22
CA VAL A 57 3.79 -3.21 8.84
C VAL A 57 3.88 -4.41 7.92
N VAL A 58 2.97 -4.49 6.95
CA VAL A 58 2.98 -5.48 5.88
C VAL A 58 3.00 -4.77 4.54
N LEU A 59 4.06 -4.97 3.77
CA LEU A 59 4.15 -4.66 2.36
C LEU A 59 3.64 -5.86 1.55
N ALA A 60 2.78 -5.63 0.57
CA ALA A 60 2.27 -6.64 -0.35
C ALA A 60 2.36 -6.11 -1.78
N VAL A 61 3.22 -6.69 -2.60
CA VAL A 61 3.46 -6.32 -3.99
C VAL A 61 2.72 -7.29 -4.91
N GLY A 62 1.80 -6.78 -5.74
CA GLY A 62 1.00 -7.58 -6.67
C GLY A 62 -0.22 -8.21 -6.01
N GLY A 63 -0.52 -9.45 -6.40
CA GLY A 63 -1.68 -10.22 -5.94
C GLY A 63 -2.91 -10.10 -6.83
N ARG A 64 -4.06 -10.53 -6.29
CA ARG A 64 -5.34 -10.60 -7.03
C ARG A 64 -5.77 -9.25 -7.61
N GLN A 65 -5.29 -8.15 -7.04
CA GLN A 65 -5.43 -6.81 -7.59
C GLN A 65 -4.03 -6.24 -7.87
N LEU A 66 -3.84 -5.64 -9.04
CA LEU A 66 -2.57 -5.02 -9.45
C LEU A 66 -2.18 -3.87 -8.50
N GLY A 67 -0.87 -3.72 -8.26
CA GLY A 67 -0.29 -2.62 -7.47
C GLY A 67 0.58 -3.07 -6.29
N CYS A 68 1.29 -2.11 -5.69
CA CYS A 68 2.01 -2.28 -4.44
C CYS A 68 1.11 -1.81 -3.28
N ARG A 69 1.04 -2.55 -2.18
CA ARG A 69 0.23 -2.21 -1.01
C ARG A 69 1.09 -2.13 0.23
N VAL A 70 0.89 -1.11 1.05
CA VAL A 70 1.46 -1.06 2.40
C VAL A 70 0.30 -1.05 3.37
N ILE A 71 0.29 -1.98 4.31
CA ILE A 71 -0.76 -2.20 5.29
C ILE A 71 -0.16 -1.97 6.66
N LEU A 72 -0.83 -1.13 7.46
CA LEU A 72 -0.50 -0.95 8.87
C LEU A 72 -1.51 -1.72 9.74
N LEU A 73 -0.98 -2.58 10.59
CA LEU A 73 -1.70 -3.35 11.61
C LEU A 73 -1.37 -2.76 12.98
N SER A 74 -1.92 -1.59 13.25
CA SER A 74 -1.81 -0.92 14.56
C SER A 74 -2.96 0.03 14.74
N GLU A 75 -3.37 0.28 15.98
CA GLU A 75 -4.32 1.35 16.26
C GLU A 75 -3.68 2.70 15.91
N PRO A 76 -4.19 3.42 14.91
CA PRO A 76 -3.66 4.70 14.53
C PRO A 76 -4.02 5.67 15.64
N THR A 77 -3.05 6.49 16.04
CA THR A 77 -3.40 7.70 16.77
C THR A 77 -4.30 8.56 15.87
N VAL A 78 -5.15 9.38 16.49
CA VAL A 78 -6.25 10.14 15.83
C VAL A 78 -5.78 10.99 14.62
N ASN A 79 -4.47 11.22 14.45
CA ASN A 79 -3.92 12.12 13.43
C ASN A 79 -2.94 11.44 12.43
N ILE A 80 -2.87 10.11 12.38
CA ILE A 80 -1.86 9.43 11.55
C ILE A 80 -2.02 9.76 10.05
N THR A 81 -3.24 9.93 9.57
CA THR A 81 -3.53 10.18 8.15
C THR A 81 -3.04 11.55 7.73
N ASP A 82 -3.19 12.57 8.57
CA ASP A 82 -2.65 13.91 8.31
C ASP A 82 -1.13 13.93 8.41
N ALA A 83 -0.56 13.22 9.38
CA ALA A 83 0.89 13.06 9.51
C ALA A 83 1.48 12.39 8.25
N ILE A 84 0.86 11.31 7.75
CA ILE A 84 1.31 10.61 6.55
C ILE A 84 1.09 11.44 5.30
N SER A 85 -0.05 12.10 5.17
CA SER A 85 -0.33 13.03 4.07
C SER A 85 0.72 14.14 4.00
N THR A 86 1.12 14.68 5.15
CA THR A 86 2.18 15.69 5.26
C THR A 86 3.54 15.14 4.84
N GLN A 87 3.89 13.94 5.30
CA GLN A 87 5.16 13.31 4.93
C GLN A 87 5.23 12.92 3.45
N LEU A 88 4.14 12.40 2.89
CA LEU A 88 4.03 12.09 1.46
C LEU A 88 4.24 13.36 0.62
N SER A 89 3.62 14.47 1.02
CA SER A 89 3.78 15.76 0.36
C SER A 89 5.24 16.25 0.36
N ARG A 90 6.03 15.90 1.38
CA ARG A 90 7.48 16.18 1.44
C ARG A 90 8.33 15.25 0.57
N ALA A 91 7.77 14.13 0.12
CA ALA A 91 8.44 13.10 -0.68
C ALA A 91 7.95 13.07 -2.14
N ASP A 92 7.66 14.26 -2.69
CA ASP A 92 7.19 14.52 -4.06
C ASP A 92 5.83 13.89 -4.44
N TRP A 93 5.07 13.37 -3.47
CA TRP A 93 3.70 12.93 -3.71
C TRP A 93 2.74 14.12 -3.62
N LYS A 94 2.20 14.55 -4.76
CA LYS A 94 1.23 15.63 -4.82
C LYS A 94 -0.18 15.11 -4.50
N PRO A 95 -0.93 15.71 -3.55
CA PRO A 95 -2.31 15.30 -3.30
C PRO A 95 -3.18 15.55 -4.52
N VAL A 96 -4.21 14.72 -4.72
CA VAL A 96 -5.24 14.86 -5.76
C VAL A 96 -6.59 15.06 -5.06
N PRO A 97 -6.95 16.31 -4.67
CA PRO A 97 -8.13 16.56 -3.84
C PRO A 97 -9.44 16.07 -4.46
N SER A 98 -9.59 16.18 -5.77
CA SER A 98 -10.75 15.69 -6.53
C SER A 98 -10.97 14.17 -6.44
N MET A 99 -9.95 13.42 -6.03
CA MET A 99 -10.01 11.98 -5.81
C MET A 99 -10.06 11.62 -4.32
N THR A 100 -10.13 12.59 -3.42
CA THR A 100 -10.38 12.33 -2.00
C THR A 100 -11.86 12.03 -1.80
N ALA A 101 -12.17 10.92 -1.15
CA ALA A 101 -13.55 10.46 -0.99
C ALA A 101 -13.72 9.68 0.31
N MET A 102 -14.91 9.80 0.91
CA MET A 102 -15.33 8.97 2.03
C MET A 102 -16.42 8.00 1.54
N ARG A 103 -16.26 6.71 1.85
CA ARG A 103 -17.27 5.68 1.55
C ARG A 103 -17.48 4.80 2.76
N GLY A 104 -18.58 5.04 3.48
CA GLY A 104 -18.83 4.37 4.77
C GLY A 104 -17.70 4.66 5.75
N ALA A 105 -17.12 3.61 6.34
CA ALA A 105 -16.03 3.70 7.31
C ALA A 105 -14.63 3.85 6.69
N ILE A 106 -14.53 4.14 5.39
CA ILE A 106 -13.25 4.26 4.68
C ILE A 106 -13.10 5.68 4.14
N GLU A 107 -12.06 6.38 4.59
CA GLU A 107 -11.55 7.60 3.97
C GLU A 107 -10.44 7.25 2.98
N ARG A 108 -10.55 7.72 1.74
CA ARG A 108 -9.51 7.58 0.71
C ARG A 108 -8.95 8.95 0.36
N ARG A 109 -7.62 9.10 0.44
CA ARG A 109 -6.86 10.22 -0.11
C ARG A 109 -5.99 9.72 -1.25
N ALA A 110 -5.96 10.46 -2.36
CA ALA A 110 -5.16 10.10 -3.52
C ALA A 110 -3.95 11.02 -3.66
N PHE A 111 -2.82 10.47 -4.09
CA PHE A 111 -1.59 11.19 -4.36
C PHE A 111 -1.00 10.78 -5.70
N PHE A 112 -0.33 11.71 -6.35
CA PHE A 112 0.29 11.55 -7.64
C PHE A 112 1.79 11.82 -7.53
N ARG A 113 2.62 11.00 -8.17
CA ARG A 113 4.05 11.23 -8.30
C ARG A 113 4.55 10.77 -9.67
N ARG A 114 5.59 11.42 -10.17
CA ARG A 114 6.40 10.91 -11.29
C ARG A 114 7.72 10.38 -10.77
N ASP A 115 8.18 9.24 -11.27
CA ASP A 115 9.54 8.78 -10.98
C ASP A 115 10.58 9.63 -11.74
N GLY A 116 11.87 9.38 -11.48
CA GLY A 116 12.98 10.08 -12.17
C GLY A 116 13.04 9.82 -13.69
N LYS A 117 12.21 8.93 -14.23
CA LYS A 117 12.03 8.67 -15.67
C LYS A 117 10.73 9.28 -16.20
N GLY A 118 10.02 10.06 -15.39
CA GLY A 118 8.76 10.72 -15.75
C GLY A 118 7.52 9.82 -15.69
N ASN A 119 7.65 8.55 -15.29
CA ASN A 119 6.51 7.63 -15.25
C ASN A 119 5.55 8.02 -14.13
N PRO A 120 4.25 8.15 -14.43
CA PRO A 120 3.25 8.52 -13.43
C PRO A 120 2.85 7.35 -12.54
N TYR A 121 2.63 7.64 -11.25
CA TYR A 121 2.12 6.72 -10.24
C TYR A 121 0.98 7.38 -9.48
N LEU A 122 -0.06 6.60 -9.20
CA LEU A 122 -1.15 6.95 -8.33
C LEU A 122 -1.02 6.16 -7.03
N MET A 123 -1.01 6.86 -5.91
CA MET A 123 -1.14 6.28 -4.59
C MET A 123 -2.55 6.55 -4.04
N ASN A 124 -3.23 5.55 -3.51
CA ASN A 124 -4.44 5.74 -2.71
C ASN A 124 -4.14 5.35 -1.27
N LEU A 125 -4.12 6.32 -0.36
CA LEU A 125 -4.09 6.10 1.07
C LEU A 125 -5.52 5.90 1.57
N MET A 126 -5.83 4.72 2.09
CA MET A 126 -7.12 4.36 2.64
C MET A 126 -7.00 4.23 4.16
N THR A 127 -7.80 4.99 4.88
CA THR A 127 -7.91 4.98 6.35
C THR A 127 -9.27 4.42 6.72
N ILE A 128 -9.30 3.48 7.67
CA ILE A 128 -10.53 2.92 8.22
C ILE A 128 -10.87 3.71 9.48
N THR A 129 -11.81 4.64 9.36
CA THR A 129 -12.21 5.59 10.40
C THR A 129 -13.12 4.98 11.46
N SER A 130 -13.82 3.90 11.13
CA SER A 130 -14.63 3.11 12.06
C SER A 130 -14.42 1.62 11.80
N PRO A 131 -13.32 1.04 12.32
CA PRO A 131 -13.00 -0.35 12.09
C PRO A 131 -14.00 -1.28 12.78
N ALA A 132 -14.27 -2.44 12.17
CA ALA A 132 -15.00 -3.50 12.84
C ALA A 132 -14.31 -3.89 14.16
N PRO A 133 -15.05 -4.31 15.21
CA PRO A 133 -14.48 -4.59 16.54
C PRO A 133 -13.32 -5.59 16.55
N ASP A 134 -13.30 -6.52 15.60
CA ASP A 134 -12.29 -7.58 15.42
C ASP A 134 -11.23 -7.24 14.36
N SER A 135 -11.42 -6.18 13.58
CA SER A 135 -10.44 -5.74 12.58
C SER A 135 -9.29 -5.03 13.26
N LYS A 136 -8.05 -5.39 12.92
CA LYS A 136 -6.84 -4.59 13.25
C LYS A 136 -6.32 -3.80 12.06
N LEU A 137 -6.94 -3.95 10.88
CA LEU A 137 -6.67 -3.11 9.73
C LEU A 137 -7.17 -1.70 10.02
N ARG A 138 -6.29 -0.72 9.85
CA ARG A 138 -6.60 0.69 10.14
C ARG A 138 -6.20 1.60 9.01
N MET A 139 -5.12 1.26 8.32
CA MET A 139 -4.69 2.00 7.16
C MET A 139 -4.02 1.07 6.17
N PHE A 140 -4.28 1.32 4.90
CA PHE A 140 -3.59 0.66 3.82
C PHE A 140 -3.45 1.62 2.65
N THR A 141 -2.37 1.49 1.89
CA THR A 141 -2.18 2.24 0.66
C THR A 141 -2.09 1.31 -0.52
N THR A 142 -2.49 1.78 -1.69
CA THR A 142 -2.17 1.15 -2.98
C THR A 142 -1.32 2.12 -3.77
N THR A 143 -0.26 1.66 -4.43
CA THR A 143 0.55 2.42 -5.37
C THR A 143 0.58 1.69 -6.70
N ILE A 144 0.10 2.35 -7.74
CA ILE A 144 -0.07 1.75 -9.06
C ILE A 144 0.58 2.68 -10.09
N ARG A 145 1.39 2.11 -10.99
CA ARG A 145 1.88 2.85 -12.15
C ARG A 145 0.71 3.15 -13.06
N ILE A 146 0.54 4.41 -13.43
CA ILE A 146 -0.50 4.81 -14.37
C ILE A 146 -0.03 4.37 -15.77
N PRO A 147 -0.83 3.56 -16.51
CA PRO A 147 -0.46 3.11 -17.84
C PRO A 147 -0.24 4.26 -18.82
N SER A 148 0.63 4.03 -19.80
CA SER A 148 0.78 4.93 -20.95
C SER A 148 -0.57 5.06 -21.69
N GLY A 149 -1.00 6.30 -21.96
CA GLY A 149 -2.25 6.60 -22.66
C GLY A 149 -3.43 7.00 -21.75
N VAL A 150 -3.30 6.88 -20.42
CA VAL A 150 -4.26 7.49 -19.49
C VAL A 150 -4.02 9.00 -19.46
N GLN A 151 -5.07 9.76 -19.77
CA GLN A 151 -5.00 11.22 -19.73
C GLN A 151 -5.07 11.69 -18.27
N LEU A 152 -4.05 12.43 -17.86
CA LEU A 152 -3.96 13.01 -16.53
C LEU A 152 -4.56 14.42 -16.55
N PRO A 153 -5.32 14.82 -15.51
CA PRO A 153 -5.75 16.20 -15.35
C PRO A 153 -4.58 17.19 -15.42
N GLU A 154 -4.83 18.36 -16.01
CA GLU A 154 -3.85 19.45 -16.03
C GLU A 154 -3.50 19.88 -14.60
N GLY A 155 -2.21 20.12 -14.34
CA GLY A 155 -1.72 20.57 -13.03
C GLY A 155 -1.24 19.45 -12.08
N LEU A 156 -1.29 18.18 -12.48
CA LEU A 156 -0.74 17.03 -11.73
C LEU A 156 0.72 16.69 -12.10
#